data_AF-A0A7C4VHD7-F1
#
_entry.id   AF-A0A7C4VHD7-F1
#
_cell.length_a   1.000
_cell.length_b   1.000
_cell.length_c   1.000
_cell.angle_alpha   90.00
_cell.angle_beta   90.00
_cell.angle_gamma   90.00
#
_symmetry.space_group_name_H-M   'P 1'
#
loop_
_entity.id
_entity.type
_entity.pdbx_description
1 polymer ?
#
loop_
_entity_poly.entity_id
_entity_poly.type
_entity_poly.pdbx_seq_one_letter_code
_entity_poly.pdbx_strand_id
1 'polypeptide(L)'
;MSFEGQARDYTLKQLYERCRFTFQESELSPNTRKKIGLFSESLQDIWRYKNEVSRMEKEKDDKRNMVLMLGLIGIFTLFIIIGVFFFLIAVFYHVYSYSPTEKKYVNMKQALDDRTRIWYHNIELLSKEITDELTAVHQQKIKPTVTEIKIDYASILKLAQEKDQLKYLKCPNCGAPITPSPTGTTICKYCNKTIQTQNIIDELKQIIYPNQ
;
A
#
# COMPACT_ATOMS: atom_id res chain seq x y z
N MET A 1 -15.06 17.64 -16.66
CA MET A 1 -14.14 16.65 -16.08
C MET A 1 -14.42 15.32 -16.77
N SER A 2 -13.40 14.67 -17.36
CA SER A 2 -13.62 13.40 -18.07
C SER A 2 -13.96 12.29 -17.08
N PHE A 3 -14.72 11.29 -17.53
CA PHE A 3 -15.07 10.11 -16.73
C PHE A 3 -13.83 9.35 -16.24
N GLU A 4 -12.76 9.37 -17.04
CA GLU A 4 -11.45 8.82 -16.69
C GLU A 4 -10.79 9.56 -15.52
N GLY A 5 -10.83 10.90 -15.52
CA GLY A 5 -10.28 11.69 -14.42
C GLY A 5 -10.99 11.38 -13.10
N GLN A 6 -12.33 11.26 -13.12
CA GLN A 6 -13.11 10.91 -11.94
C GLN A 6 -12.76 9.52 -11.38
N ALA A 7 -12.59 8.53 -12.26
CA ALA A 7 -12.23 7.18 -11.84
C ALA A 7 -10.83 7.13 -11.23
N ARG A 8 -9.88 7.87 -11.82
CA ARG A 8 -8.53 7.99 -11.27
C ARG A 8 -8.51 8.66 -9.91
N ASP A 9 -9.19 9.80 -9.78
CA ASP A 9 -9.24 10.55 -8.52
C ASP A 9 -9.88 9.73 -7.40
N TYR A 10 -10.96 8.99 -7.72
CA TYR A 10 -11.57 8.08 -6.76
C TYR A 10 -10.62 6.94 -6.35
N THR A 11 -9.88 6.37 -7.31
CA THR A 11 -8.89 5.32 -7.04
C THR A 11 -7.79 5.83 -6.11
N LEU A 12 -7.23 7.01 -6.39
CA LEU A 12 -6.23 7.65 -5.52
C LEU A 12 -6.77 7.92 -4.13
N LYS A 13 -7.99 8.45 -4.03
CA LYS A 13 -8.65 8.67 -2.74
C LYS A 13 -8.75 7.37 -1.93
N GLN A 14 -9.17 6.28 -2.57
CA GLN A 14 -9.26 4.97 -1.93
C GLN A 14 -7.90 4.41 -1.49
N LEU A 15 -6.82 4.72 -2.20
CA LEU A 15 -5.45 4.38 -1.80
C LEU A 15 -4.98 5.23 -0.61
N TYR A 16 -5.22 6.55 -0.63
CA TYR A 16 -4.87 7.44 0.49
C TYR A 16 -5.53 7.04 1.80
N GLU A 17 -6.83 6.70 1.76
CA GLU A 17 -7.58 6.24 2.93
C GLU A 17 -6.97 4.97 3.55
N ARG A 18 -6.41 4.07 2.73
CA ARG A 18 -5.83 2.79 3.18
C ARG A 18 -4.38 2.92 3.61
N CYS A 19 -3.56 3.69 2.90
CA CYS A 19 -2.17 3.94 3.24
C CYS A 19 -2.03 4.77 4.53
N ARG A 20 -3.05 5.55 4.91
CA ARG A 20 -3.05 6.46 6.09
C ARG A 20 -2.04 7.61 6.00
N PHE A 21 -1.53 7.90 4.81
CA PHE A 21 -0.72 9.08 4.53
C PHE A 21 -0.96 9.56 3.10
N THR A 22 -0.69 10.84 2.86
CA THR A 22 -0.76 11.44 1.52
C THR A 22 0.55 11.26 0.79
N PHE A 23 0.51 10.94 -0.49
CA PHE A 23 1.68 10.86 -1.36
C PHE A 23 1.39 11.49 -2.72
N GLN A 24 2.42 12.01 -3.38
CA GLN A 24 2.30 12.43 -4.77
C GLN A 24 2.54 11.21 -5.67
N GLU A 25 1.75 11.06 -6.74
CA GLU A 25 1.96 9.95 -7.68
C GLU A 25 3.38 9.91 -8.26
N SER A 26 4.02 11.07 -8.43
CA SER A 26 5.41 11.19 -8.89
C SER A 26 6.44 10.56 -7.95
N GLU A 27 6.09 10.34 -6.68
CA GLU A 27 6.94 9.65 -5.69
C GLU A 27 6.91 8.14 -5.87
N LEU A 28 5.95 7.62 -6.64
CA LEU A 28 5.79 6.19 -6.90
C LEU A 28 6.56 5.75 -8.16
N SER A 29 6.99 4.50 -8.13
CA SER A 29 7.63 3.84 -9.26
C SER A 29 6.74 3.86 -10.50
N PRO A 30 7.34 3.85 -11.71
CA PRO A 30 6.57 3.78 -12.96
C PRO A 30 5.61 2.58 -13.01
N ASN A 31 6.00 1.44 -12.42
CA ASN A 31 5.18 0.23 -12.37
C ASN A 31 3.94 0.43 -11.50
N THR A 32 4.11 1.00 -10.31
CA THR A 32 3.00 1.28 -9.39
C THR A 32 2.04 2.31 -9.98
N ARG A 33 2.56 3.38 -10.63
CA ARG A 33 1.72 4.33 -11.38
C ARG A 33 0.94 3.69 -12.52
N LYS A 34 1.55 2.76 -13.26
CA LYS A 34 0.87 2.00 -14.32
C LYS A 34 -0.26 1.14 -13.74
N LYS A 35 -0.03 0.46 -12.61
CA LYS A 35 -1.07 -0.32 -11.90
C LYS A 35 -2.24 0.57 -11.48
N ILE A 36 -2.00 1.74 -10.92
CA ILE A 36 -3.06 2.72 -10.57
C ILE A 36 -3.91 3.07 -11.81
N GLY A 37 -3.27 3.28 -12.97
CA GLY A 37 -3.96 3.49 -14.24
C GLY A 37 -4.90 2.34 -14.60
N LEU A 38 -4.41 1.11 -14.57
CA LEU A 38 -5.21 -0.09 -14.87
C LEU A 38 -6.39 -0.28 -13.89
N PHE A 39 -6.22 0.04 -12.61
CA PHE A 39 -7.31 0.00 -11.63
C PHE A 39 -8.36 1.08 -11.86
N SER A 40 -7.94 2.24 -12.35
CA SER A 40 -8.84 3.33 -12.73
C SER A 40 -9.69 2.94 -13.94
N GLU A 41 -9.09 2.27 -14.93
CA GLU A 41 -9.82 1.69 -16.08
C GLU A 41 -10.80 0.61 -15.62
N SER A 42 -10.37 -0.29 -14.73
CA SER A 42 -11.25 -1.32 -14.15
C SER A 42 -12.45 -0.72 -13.39
N LEU A 43 -12.23 0.36 -12.64
CA LEU A 43 -13.31 1.08 -11.95
C LEU A 43 -14.28 1.73 -12.95
N GLN A 44 -13.75 2.29 -14.04
CA GLN A 44 -14.56 2.86 -15.12
C GLN A 44 -15.52 1.81 -15.70
N ASP A 45 -15.04 0.58 -15.91
CA ASP A 45 -15.85 -0.53 -16.38
C ASP A 45 -16.90 -0.97 -15.35
N ILE A 46 -16.55 -1.00 -14.07
CA ILE A 46 -17.51 -1.25 -12.98
C ILE A 46 -18.62 -0.20 -12.99
N TRP A 47 -18.28 1.08 -13.18
CA TRP A 47 -19.26 2.15 -13.24
C TRP A 47 -20.17 2.05 -14.47
N ARG A 48 -19.61 1.74 -15.65
CA ARG A 48 -20.42 1.45 -16.86
C ARG A 48 -21.38 0.30 -16.62
N TYR A 49 -20.87 -0.78 -16.03
CA TYR A 49 -21.67 -1.97 -15.74
C TYR A 49 -22.76 -1.70 -14.70
N LYS A 50 -22.46 -0.90 -13.67
CA LYS A 50 -23.44 -0.42 -12.69
C LYS A 50 -24.57 0.37 -13.35
N ASN A 51 -24.24 1.27 -14.28
CA ASN A 51 -25.25 2.03 -15.02
C ASN A 51 -26.15 1.12 -15.86
N GLU A 52 -25.60 0.06 -16.44
CA GLU A 52 -26.40 -0.94 -17.17
C GLU A 52 -27.32 -1.74 -16.25
N VAL A 53 -26.82 -2.16 -15.08
CA VAL A 53 -27.63 -2.82 -14.04
C VAL A 53 -28.77 -1.92 -13.59
N SER A 54 -28.50 -0.64 -13.29
CA SER A 54 -29.53 0.34 -12.91
C SER A 54 -30.56 0.59 -14.03
N ARG A 55 -30.13 0.59 -15.30
CA ARG A 55 -31.06 0.71 -16.43
C ARG A 55 -32.02 -0.48 -16.51
N MET A 56 -31.54 -1.71 -16.33
CA MET A 56 -32.41 -2.89 -16.33
C MET A 56 -33.33 -2.94 -15.10
N GLU A 57 -32.87 -2.46 -13.95
CA GLU A 57 -33.71 -2.33 -12.75
C GLU A 57 -34.89 -1.40 -13.03
N LYS A 58 -34.63 -0.25 -13.65
CA LYS A 58 -35.69 0.66 -14.08
C LYS A 58 -36.61 0.03 -15.12
N GLU A 59 -36.08 -0.67 -16.12
CA GLU A 59 -36.90 -1.38 -17.12
C GLU A 59 -37.80 -2.46 -16.47
N LYS A 60 -37.30 -3.16 -15.44
CA LYS A 60 -38.06 -4.12 -14.66
C LYS A 60 -39.21 -3.44 -13.91
N ASP A 61 -38.94 -2.33 -13.24
CA ASP A 61 -39.94 -1.56 -12.52
C ASP A 61 -40.99 -0.94 -13.45
N ASP A 62 -40.58 -0.41 -14.60
CA ASP A 62 -41.47 0.16 -15.62
C ASP A 62 -42.41 -0.93 -16.19
N LYS A 63 -41.88 -2.13 -16.49
CA LYS A 63 -42.72 -3.28 -16.91
C LYS A 63 -43.69 -3.72 -15.82
N ARG A 64 -43.25 -3.79 -14.56
CA ARG A 64 -44.12 -4.11 -13.42
C ARG A 64 -45.28 -3.11 -13.33
N ASN A 65 -44.97 -1.82 -13.41
CA ASN A 65 -45.96 -0.75 -13.34
C ASN A 65 -46.94 -0.80 -14.52
N MET A 66 -46.46 -1.10 -15.74
CA MET A 66 -47.32 -1.27 -16.92
C MET A 66 -48.31 -2.42 -16.76
N VAL A 67 -47.87 -3.58 -16.24
CA VAL A 67 -48.78 -4.72 -16.00
C VAL A 67 -49.84 -4.38 -14.96
N LEU A 68 -49.46 -3.70 -13.87
CA LEU A 68 -50.41 -3.25 -12.86
C LEU A 68 -51.45 -2.26 -13.44
N MET A 69 -51.02 -1.31 -14.27
CA MET A 69 -51.91 -0.37 -14.95
C MET A 69 -52.88 -1.06 -15.91
N LEU A 70 -52.41 -2.03 -16.70
CA LEU A 70 -53.29 -2.83 -17.57
C LEU A 70 -54.30 -3.66 -16.77
N GLY A 71 -53.87 -4.23 -15.64
CA GLY A 71 -54.75 -4.93 -14.71
C GLY A 71 -55.85 -4.02 -14.16
N LEU A 72 -55.51 -2.80 -13.73
CA LEU A 72 -56.48 -1.82 -13.26
C LEU A 72 -57.47 -1.42 -14.36
N ILE A 73 -56.99 -1.10 -15.57
CA ILE A 73 -57.87 -0.77 -16.71
C ILE A 73 -58.84 -1.91 -17.00
N GLY A 74 -58.35 -3.16 -17.04
CA GLY A 74 -59.17 -4.35 -17.27
C GLY A 74 -60.27 -4.56 -16.23
N ILE A 75 -60.03 -4.18 -14.96
CA ILE A 75 -61.05 -4.20 -13.91
C ILE A 75 -62.14 -3.14 -14.17
N PHE A 76 -61.76 -1.96 -14.67
CA PHE A 76 -62.70 -0.86 -14.94
C PHE A 76 -63.50 -1.02 -16.25
N THR A 77 -62.97 -1.68 -17.29
CA THR A 77 -63.56 -1.71 -18.65
C THR A 77 -64.65 -2.78 -18.91
N LEU A 78 -65.48 -3.11 -17.92
CA LEU A 78 -66.76 -3.85 -18.09
C LEU A 78 -66.73 -5.37 -18.38
N PHE A 79 -67.77 -6.02 -17.85
CA PHE A 79 -68.21 -7.41 -17.99
C PHE A 79 -67.27 -8.50 -17.48
N ILE A 80 -67.75 -9.23 -16.46
CA ILE A 80 -67.06 -10.31 -15.73
C ILE A 80 -66.30 -11.26 -16.67
N ILE A 81 -66.86 -11.59 -17.82
CA ILE A 81 -66.27 -12.57 -18.75
C ILE A 81 -65.11 -11.97 -19.57
N ILE A 82 -65.26 -10.76 -20.12
CA ILE A 82 -64.21 -10.11 -20.92
C ILE A 82 -63.05 -9.69 -20.01
N GLY A 83 -63.34 -9.17 -18.82
CA GLY A 83 -62.33 -8.81 -17.82
C GLY A 83 -61.46 -10.00 -17.38
N VAL A 84 -62.08 -11.16 -17.13
CA VAL A 84 -61.34 -12.39 -16.76
C VAL A 84 -60.38 -12.83 -17.86
N PHE A 85 -60.78 -12.75 -19.13
CA PHE A 85 -59.91 -13.11 -20.25
C PHE A 85 -58.67 -12.20 -20.35
N PHE A 86 -58.86 -10.87 -20.27
CA PHE A 86 -57.73 -9.93 -20.28
C PHE A 86 -56.82 -10.09 -19.06
N PHE A 87 -57.39 -10.38 -17.88
CA PHE A 87 -56.61 -10.67 -16.68
C PHE A 87 -55.72 -11.90 -16.86
N LEU A 88 -56.26 -13.01 -17.41
CA LEU A 88 -55.48 -14.21 -17.66
C LEU A 88 -54.34 -13.98 -18.68
N ILE A 89 -54.60 -13.20 -19.75
CA ILE A 89 -53.54 -12.79 -20.70
C ILE A 89 -52.48 -11.97 -19.99
N ALA A 90 -52.85 -11.02 -19.13
CA ALA A 90 -51.90 -10.19 -18.39
C ALA A 90 -51.04 -11.03 -17.44
N VAL A 91 -51.64 -11.98 -16.72
CA VAL A 91 -50.91 -12.92 -15.84
C VAL A 91 -49.97 -13.80 -16.67
N PHE A 92 -50.43 -14.37 -17.78
CA PHE A 92 -49.59 -15.19 -18.65
C PHE A 92 -48.42 -14.39 -19.23
N TYR A 93 -48.68 -13.17 -19.71
CA TYR A 93 -47.65 -12.26 -20.20
C TYR A 93 -46.66 -11.90 -19.10
N HIS A 94 -47.12 -11.64 -17.88
CA HIS A 94 -46.26 -11.38 -16.73
C HIS A 94 -45.36 -12.59 -16.45
N VAL A 95 -45.91 -13.79 -16.30
CA VAL A 95 -45.11 -15.01 -16.00
C VAL A 95 -44.08 -15.30 -17.10
N TYR A 96 -44.48 -15.19 -18.38
CA TYR A 96 -43.61 -15.52 -19.50
C TYR A 96 -42.50 -14.49 -19.74
N SER A 97 -42.83 -13.19 -19.67
CA SER A 97 -41.86 -12.10 -19.94
C SER A 97 -40.92 -11.80 -18.76
N TYR A 98 -41.37 -12.05 -17.54
CA TYR A 98 -40.64 -11.73 -16.31
C TYR A 98 -39.49 -12.70 -16.03
N SER A 99 -39.66 -13.99 -16.34
CA SER A 99 -38.67 -15.05 -16.05
C SER A 99 -37.27 -14.83 -16.67
N PRO A 100 -37.12 -14.54 -17.99
CA PRO A 100 -35.79 -14.39 -18.58
C PRO A 100 -35.10 -13.06 -18.21
N THR A 101 -35.88 -11.98 -18.08
CA THR A 101 -35.35 -10.65 -17.76
C THR A 101 -34.88 -10.58 -16.30
N GLU A 102 -35.61 -11.20 -15.37
CA GLU A 102 -35.21 -11.27 -13.97
C GLU A 102 -33.94 -12.11 -13.80
N LYS A 103 -33.83 -13.28 -14.45
CA LYS A 103 -32.60 -14.09 -14.41
C LYS A 103 -31.39 -13.31 -14.93
N LYS A 104 -31.54 -12.59 -16.06
CA LYS A 104 -30.47 -11.74 -16.59
C LYS A 104 -30.08 -10.63 -15.61
N TYR A 105 -31.05 -9.94 -15.02
CA TYR A 105 -30.79 -8.91 -14.01
C TYR A 105 -30.04 -9.47 -12.80
N VAL A 106 -30.49 -10.60 -12.25
CA VAL A 106 -29.84 -11.25 -11.09
C VAL A 106 -28.40 -11.63 -11.41
N ASN A 107 -28.15 -12.26 -12.56
CA ASN A 107 -26.81 -12.64 -12.99
C ASN A 107 -25.90 -11.42 -13.18
N MET A 108 -26.41 -10.34 -13.78
CA MET A 108 -25.64 -9.12 -13.96
C MET A 108 -25.37 -8.41 -12.63
N LYS A 109 -26.34 -8.39 -11.71
CA LYS A 109 -26.13 -7.85 -10.36
C LYS A 109 -25.05 -8.62 -9.61
N GLN A 110 -25.10 -9.95 -9.64
CA GLN A 110 -24.08 -10.80 -9.03
C GLN A 110 -22.70 -10.55 -9.65
N ALA A 111 -22.61 -10.46 -10.99
CA ALA A 111 -21.36 -10.15 -11.67
C ALA A 111 -20.80 -8.76 -11.32
N LEU A 112 -21.68 -7.77 -11.07
CA LEU A 112 -21.27 -6.44 -10.60
C LEU A 112 -20.68 -6.52 -9.19
N ASP A 113 -21.33 -7.25 -8.29
CA ASP A 113 -20.88 -7.44 -6.91
C ASP A 113 -19.53 -8.16 -6.87
N ASP A 114 -19.36 -9.21 -7.68
CA ASP A 114 -18.10 -9.95 -7.78
C ASP A 114 -16.97 -9.08 -8.33
N ARG A 115 -17.20 -8.31 -9.40
CA ARG A 115 -16.21 -7.36 -9.95
C ARG A 115 -15.83 -6.30 -8.93
N THR A 116 -16.81 -5.77 -8.22
CA THR A 116 -16.60 -4.75 -7.18
C THR A 116 -15.75 -5.32 -6.03
N ARG A 117 -16.03 -6.56 -5.60
CA ARG A 117 -15.25 -7.25 -4.57
C ARG A 117 -13.80 -7.48 -5.01
N ILE A 118 -13.59 -7.96 -6.23
CA ILE A 118 -12.24 -8.18 -6.80
C ILE A 118 -11.49 -6.84 -6.86
N TRP A 119 -12.15 -5.76 -7.29
CA TRP A 119 -11.54 -4.44 -7.33
C TRP A 119 -11.09 -3.96 -5.96
N TYR A 120 -11.95 -4.06 -4.93
CA TYR A 120 -11.58 -3.70 -3.56
C TYR A 120 -10.41 -4.53 -3.01
N HIS A 121 -10.40 -5.83 -3.28
CA HIS A 121 -9.30 -6.71 -2.89
C HIS A 121 -7.98 -6.28 -3.53
N ASN A 122 -7.99 -5.94 -4.82
CA ASN A 122 -6.78 -5.52 -5.51
C ASN A 122 -6.28 -4.13 -5.06
N ILE A 123 -7.21 -3.21 -4.72
CA ILE A 123 -6.85 -1.92 -4.12
C ILE A 123 -6.16 -2.11 -2.77
N GLU A 124 -6.62 -3.06 -1.95
CA GLU A 124 -5.98 -3.41 -0.69
C GLU A 124 -4.55 -3.91 -0.93
N LEU A 125 -4.34 -4.84 -1.87
CA LEU A 125 -3.01 -5.33 -2.22
C LEU A 125 -2.09 -4.22 -2.72
N LEU A 126 -2.59 -3.36 -3.61
CA LEU A 126 -1.84 -2.22 -4.12
C LEU A 126 -1.48 -1.21 -3.02
N SER A 127 -2.38 -0.97 -2.07
CA SER A 127 -2.11 -0.07 -0.94
C SER A 127 -0.95 -0.56 -0.07
N LYS A 128 -0.81 -1.88 0.10
CA LYS A 128 0.33 -2.50 0.80
C LYS A 128 1.61 -2.32 -0.02
N GLU A 129 1.56 -2.61 -1.31
CA GLU A 129 2.71 -2.42 -2.22
C GLU A 129 3.22 -0.97 -2.21
N ILE A 130 2.31 0.02 -2.26
CA ILE A 130 2.65 1.45 -2.17
C ILE A 130 3.29 1.77 -0.81
N THR A 131 2.75 1.23 0.28
CA THR A 131 3.26 1.47 1.64
C THR A 131 4.67 0.91 1.79
N ASP A 132 4.92 -0.30 1.29
CA ASP A 132 6.23 -0.94 1.31
C ASP A 132 7.25 -0.16 0.47
N GLU A 133 6.84 0.29 -0.73
CA GLU A 133 7.67 1.07 -1.64
C GLU A 133 8.09 2.41 -1.00
N LEU A 134 7.14 3.15 -0.45
CA LEU A 134 7.41 4.44 0.18
C LEU A 134 8.21 4.30 1.47
N THR A 135 7.99 3.24 2.24
CA THR A 135 8.80 2.92 3.41
C THR A 135 10.25 2.65 3.01
N ALA A 136 10.48 1.90 1.93
CA ALA A 136 11.83 1.63 1.43
C ALA A 136 12.54 2.92 0.98
N VAL A 137 11.84 3.80 0.24
CA VAL A 137 12.37 5.12 -0.16
C VAL A 137 12.70 5.97 1.08
N HIS A 138 11.86 5.96 2.11
CA HIS A 138 12.10 6.72 3.32
C HIS A 138 13.28 6.17 4.14
N GLN A 139 13.41 4.84 4.25
CA GLN A 139 14.55 4.20 4.92
C GLN A 139 15.87 4.49 4.21
N GLN A 140 15.87 4.57 2.87
CA GLN A 140 17.06 4.98 2.10
C GLN A 140 17.44 6.44 2.37
N LYS A 141 16.47 7.34 2.53
CA LYS A 141 16.71 8.74 2.90
C LYS A 141 17.18 8.90 4.35
N ILE A 142 16.67 8.07 5.28
CA ILE A 142 16.99 8.19 6.71
C ILE A 142 18.32 7.55 7.06
N LYS A 143 18.82 6.52 6.34
CA LYS A 143 20.15 5.99 6.61
C LYS A 143 21.17 7.12 6.45
N PRO A 144 21.71 7.69 7.55
CA PRO A 144 22.76 8.66 7.42
C PRO A 144 23.91 7.88 6.80
N THR A 145 24.34 8.29 5.61
CA THR A 145 25.63 7.86 5.13
C THR A 145 26.60 8.45 6.12
N VAL A 146 27.01 7.68 7.12
CA VAL A 146 28.06 8.07 8.07
C VAL A 146 29.34 8.02 7.27
N THR A 147 29.53 9.04 6.43
CA THR A 147 30.76 9.36 5.72
C THR A 147 31.73 9.81 6.80
N GLU A 148 32.47 8.86 7.36
CA GLU A 148 33.56 9.08 8.32
C GLU A 148 33.15 9.80 9.61
N ILE A 149 32.99 9.04 10.70
CA ILE A 149 33.26 9.59 12.02
C ILE A 149 34.76 9.86 12.07
N LYS A 150 35.17 11.09 11.78
CA LYS A 150 36.55 11.55 12.00
C LYS A 150 36.80 11.65 13.49
N ILE A 151 37.21 10.54 14.09
CA ILE A 151 37.69 10.51 15.47
C ILE A 151 39.04 11.22 15.48
N ASP A 152 39.15 12.35 16.20
CA ASP A 152 40.43 13.02 16.42
C ASP A 152 41.26 12.24 17.44
N TYR A 153 42.01 11.26 16.92
CA TYR A 153 42.88 10.39 17.71
C TYR A 153 43.92 11.17 18.52
N ALA A 154 44.37 12.33 18.03
CA ALA A 154 45.36 13.14 18.74
C ALA A 154 44.79 13.69 20.04
N SER A 155 43.53 14.14 20.02
CA SER A 155 42.83 14.64 21.21
C SER A 155 42.59 13.55 22.26
N ILE A 156 42.23 12.33 21.84
CA ILE A 156 42.05 11.20 22.75
C ILE A 156 43.38 10.79 23.41
N LEU A 157 44.46 10.73 22.62
CA LEU A 157 45.78 10.38 23.14
C LEU A 157 46.31 11.45 24.11
N LYS A 158 46.06 12.74 23.86
CA LYS A 158 46.40 13.82 24.81
C LYS A 158 45.67 13.65 26.15
N LEU A 159 44.36 13.40 26.12
CA LEU A 159 43.57 13.17 27.35
C LEU A 159 44.06 11.93 28.11
N ALA A 160 44.40 10.85 27.41
CA ALA A 160 44.95 9.64 28.03
C ALA A 160 46.34 9.88 28.62
N GLN A 161 47.16 10.75 27.99
CA GLN A 161 48.47 11.15 28.49
C GLN A 161 48.38 12.01 29.74
N GLU A 162 47.46 12.99 29.78
CA GLU A 162 47.21 13.83 30.96
C GLU A 162 46.77 13.02 32.18
N LYS A 163 46.05 11.92 31.96
CA LYS A 163 45.61 11.00 33.02
C LYS A 163 46.62 9.91 33.37
N ASP A 164 47.82 9.92 32.77
CA ASP A 164 48.88 8.90 32.94
C ASP A 164 48.43 7.45 32.63
N GLN A 165 47.35 7.29 31.86
CA GLN A 165 46.75 5.99 31.58
C GLN A 165 47.45 5.23 30.43
N LEU A 166 48.29 5.92 29.67
CA LEU A 166 49.07 5.32 28.57
C LEU A 166 50.06 4.26 29.05
N LYS A 167 50.47 4.27 30.33
CA LYS A 167 51.39 3.28 30.91
C LYS A 167 50.80 1.87 31.00
N TYR A 168 49.48 1.75 30.97
CA TYR A 168 48.77 0.48 31.10
C TYR A 168 48.45 -0.18 29.76
N LEU A 169 48.76 0.49 28.65
CA LEU A 169 48.43 0.03 27.31
C LEU A 169 49.38 -1.08 26.88
N LYS A 170 48.81 -2.21 26.47
CA LYS A 170 49.57 -3.42 26.16
C LYS A 170 49.35 -3.80 24.70
N CYS A 171 50.33 -4.48 24.13
CA CYS A 171 50.17 -5.08 22.82
C CYS A 171 49.15 -6.22 22.93
N PRO A 172 48.04 -6.21 22.19
CA PRO A 172 47.04 -7.30 22.24
C PRO A 172 47.62 -8.65 21.78
N ASN A 173 48.73 -8.63 21.06
CA ASN A 173 49.36 -9.83 20.53
C ASN A 173 50.47 -10.42 21.43
N CYS A 174 51.19 -9.60 22.20
CA CYS A 174 52.31 -10.08 23.01
C CYS A 174 52.34 -9.57 24.45
N GLY A 175 51.36 -8.78 24.88
CA GLY A 175 51.24 -8.25 26.24
C GLY A 175 52.28 -7.19 26.64
N ALA A 176 53.25 -6.89 25.77
CA ALA A 176 54.31 -5.92 26.05
C ALA A 176 53.78 -4.48 25.98
N PRO A 177 54.35 -3.53 26.73
CA PRO A 177 53.90 -2.13 26.73
C PRO A 177 54.05 -1.50 25.34
N ILE A 178 53.07 -0.68 24.93
CA ILE A 178 53.06 0.00 23.63
C ILE A 178 52.95 1.51 23.77
N THR A 179 53.64 2.24 22.89
CA THR A 179 53.52 3.69 22.77
C THR A 179 52.65 3.99 21.54
N PRO A 180 51.39 4.44 21.71
CA PRO A 180 50.50 4.70 20.59
C PRO A 180 50.98 5.88 19.73
N SER A 181 50.84 5.74 18.42
CA SER A 181 51.09 6.79 17.43
C SER A 181 49.79 7.56 17.09
N PRO A 182 49.86 8.89 16.89
CA PRO A 182 48.71 9.70 16.45
C PRO A 182 48.27 9.43 15.00
N THR A 183 49.03 8.64 14.22
CA THR A 183 48.79 8.40 12.80
C THR A 183 47.78 7.28 12.49
N GLY A 184 47.12 6.70 13.49
CA GLY A 184 46.09 5.67 13.27
C GLY A 184 46.64 4.24 13.19
N THR A 185 47.96 4.03 13.11
CA THR A 185 48.59 2.70 13.19
C THR A 185 49.90 2.75 13.96
N THR A 186 50.17 1.74 14.80
CA THR A 186 51.41 1.62 15.59
C THR A 186 52.02 0.24 15.43
N ILE A 187 53.34 0.14 15.26
CA ILE A 187 54.05 -1.15 15.22
C ILE A 187 54.60 -1.48 16.61
N CYS A 188 54.30 -2.67 17.13
CA CYS A 188 54.85 -3.12 18.41
C CYS A 188 56.34 -3.44 18.30
N LYS A 189 57.19 -2.82 19.13
CA LYS A 189 58.65 -3.03 19.14
C LYS A 189 59.09 -4.44 19.55
N TYR A 190 58.21 -5.20 20.21
CA TYR A 190 58.53 -6.51 20.79
C TYR A 190 58.14 -7.68 19.88
N CYS A 191 57.05 -7.56 19.11
CA CYS A 191 56.58 -8.62 18.22
C CYS A 191 56.48 -8.20 16.75
N ASN A 192 56.85 -6.96 16.43
CA ASN A 192 56.83 -6.37 15.08
C ASN A 192 55.47 -6.44 14.35
N LYS A 193 54.36 -6.67 15.06
CA LYS A 193 53.02 -6.64 14.47
C LYS A 193 52.46 -5.22 14.44
N THR A 194 51.78 -4.88 13.36
CA THR A 194 51.02 -3.64 13.19
C THR A 194 49.71 -3.71 13.97
N ILE A 195 49.44 -2.69 14.77
CA ILE A 195 48.24 -2.56 15.59
C ILE A 195 47.42 -1.39 15.07
N GLN A 196 46.15 -1.68 14.77
CA GLN A 196 45.13 -0.71 14.40
C GLN A 196 44.74 0.12 15.63
N THR A 197 44.59 1.44 15.48
CA THR A 197 44.27 2.33 16.62
C THR A 197 42.90 2.07 17.22
N GLN A 198 41.98 1.44 16.46
CA GLN A 198 40.70 0.97 17.00
C GLN A 198 40.91 0.03 18.21
N ASN A 199 41.85 -0.91 18.11
CA ASN A 199 42.15 -1.86 19.18
C ASN A 199 42.73 -1.17 20.43
N ILE A 200 43.48 -0.08 20.24
CA ILE A 200 44.06 0.75 21.31
C ILE A 200 42.97 1.53 22.03
N ILE A 201 41.98 2.06 21.30
CA ILE A 201 40.82 2.76 21.86
C ILE A 201 39.95 1.79 22.66
N ASP A 202 39.73 0.59 22.16
CA ASP A 202 38.90 -0.40 22.84
C ASP A 202 39.55 -0.85 24.17
N GLU A 203 40.89 -1.01 24.21
CA GLU A 203 41.63 -1.20 25.46
C GLU A 203 41.53 0.02 26.40
N LEU A 204 41.67 1.25 25.88
CA LEU A 204 41.53 2.47 26.69
C LEU A 204 40.13 2.60 27.29
N LYS A 205 39.07 2.23 26.55
CA LYS A 205 37.70 2.22 27.07
C LYS A 205 37.57 1.26 28.25
N GLN A 206 38.15 0.06 28.16
CA GLN A 206 38.13 -0.91 29.26
C GLN A 206 38.90 -0.40 30.50
N ILE A 207 39.99 0.35 30.31
CA ILE A 207 40.77 0.95 31.40
C ILE A 207 40.02 2.13 32.05
N ILE A 208 39.35 2.96 31.24
CA ILE A 208 38.63 4.16 31.72
C ILE A 208 37.27 3.78 32.33
N TYR A 209 36.60 2.76 31.79
CA TYR A 209 35.25 2.32 32.19
C TYR A 209 35.23 0.79 32.42
N PRO A 210 35.83 0.27 33.50
CA PRO A 210 36.01 -1.18 33.69
C PRO A 210 34.72 -1.97 33.98
N ASN A 211 33.55 -1.32 34.08
CA ASN A 211 32.27 -1.94 34.52
C ASN A 211 31.08 -1.71 33.56
N GLN A 212 31.33 -1.41 32.28
CA GLN A 212 30.31 -1.43 31.21
C GLN A 212 30.56 -2.59 30.27
#